data_AF-A0A344X234-F1
#
_entry.id   AF-A0A344X234-F1
#
_cell.length_a   1.000
_cell.length_b   1.000
_cell.length_c   1.000
_cell.angle_alpha   90.00
_cell.angle_beta   90.00
_cell.angle_gamma   90.00
#
_symmetry.space_group_name_H-M   'P 1'
#
loop_
_entity.id
_entity.type
_entity.pdbx_description
1 polymer ?
#
loop_
_entity_poly.entity_id
_entity_poly.type
_entity_poly.pdbx_seq_one_letter_code
_entity_poly.pdbx_strand_id
1 'polypeptide(L)'
;WFEANYPGWYDHYGKIYREWKALGCEDPRSGFIPIQWLLERGHHVYIDRVSQVPFCPTLSKGASSLRVHEYNGKKHSFSDDW
;
A
#
# COMPACT_ATOMS: atom_id res chain seq x y z
N TRP A 1 2.87 -21.45 -5.37
CA TRP A 1 4.20 -21.01 -4.94
C TRP A 1 4.12 -20.04 -3.76
N PHE A 2 3.49 -18.86 -3.88
CA PHE A 2 3.43 -17.88 -2.78
C PHE A 2 2.87 -18.44 -1.47
N GLU A 3 1.66 -19.01 -1.46
CA GLU A 3 1.06 -19.55 -0.22
C GLU A 3 1.89 -20.66 0.43
N ALA A 4 2.59 -21.48 -0.38
CA ALA A 4 3.44 -22.54 0.13
C ALA A 4 4.73 -22.02 0.81
N ASN A 5 5.23 -20.85 0.38
CA ASN A 5 6.47 -20.26 0.92
C ASN A 5 6.20 -19.13 1.94
N TYR A 6 5.00 -18.54 1.88
CA TYR A 6 4.56 -17.45 2.74
C TYR A 6 3.11 -17.73 3.18
N PRO A 7 2.88 -18.67 4.12
CA PRO A 7 1.53 -18.98 4.60
C PRO A 7 0.79 -17.73 5.08
N GLY A 8 -0.46 -17.55 4.63
CA GLY A 8 -1.26 -16.35 4.85
C GLY A 8 -1.07 -15.25 3.79
N TRP A 9 -0.26 -15.47 2.75
CA TRP A 9 -0.13 -14.55 1.63
C TRP A 9 -1.44 -14.45 0.84
N TYR A 10 -2.11 -15.58 0.60
CA TYR A 10 -3.33 -15.63 -0.19
C TYR A 10 -4.48 -14.89 0.50
N ASP A 11 -4.63 -15.08 1.81
CA ASP A 11 -5.69 -14.45 2.59
C ASP A 11 -5.59 -12.93 2.68
N HIS A 12 -4.45 -12.36 2.32
CA HIS A 12 -4.21 -10.92 2.25
C HIS A 12 -4.00 -10.43 0.81
N TYR A 13 -2.79 -10.62 0.27
CA TYR A 13 -2.41 -10.12 -1.05
C TYR A 13 -3.14 -10.84 -2.18
N GLY A 14 -3.30 -12.17 -2.07
CA GLY A 14 -3.97 -12.97 -3.09
C GLY A 14 -5.42 -12.54 -3.33
N LYS A 15 -6.17 -12.26 -2.25
CA LYS A 15 -7.54 -11.74 -2.34
C LYS A 15 -7.60 -10.35 -2.96
N ILE A 16 -6.70 -9.44 -2.57
CA ILE A 16 -6.62 -8.09 -3.16
C ILE A 16 -6.39 -8.17 -4.67
N TYR A 17 -5.41 -8.97 -5.13
CA TYR A 17 -5.13 -9.10 -6.57
C TYR A 17 -6.27 -9.78 -7.33
N ARG A 18 -7.00 -10.73 -6.72
CA ARG A 18 -8.19 -11.31 -7.34
C ARG A 18 -9.33 -10.29 -7.49
N GLU A 19 -9.53 -9.43 -6.49
CA GLU A 19 -10.49 -8.33 -6.59
C GLU A 19 -10.11 -7.34 -7.69
N TRP A 20 -8.83 -6.91 -7.75
CA TRP A 20 -8.36 -6.01 -8.80
C TRP A 20 -8.53 -6.60 -10.20
N LYS A 21 -8.27 -7.90 -10.36
CA LYS A 21 -8.52 -8.60 -11.61
C LYS A 21 -10.01 -8.62 -11.96
N ALA A 22 -10.88 -8.88 -10.99
CA ALA A 22 -12.33 -8.85 -11.20
C ALA A 22 -12.85 -7.45 -11.56
N LEU A 23 -12.19 -6.39 -11.07
CA LEU A 23 -12.45 -4.99 -11.43
C LEU A 23 -11.83 -4.57 -12.78
N GLY A 24 -11.09 -5.46 -13.44
CA GLY A 24 -10.55 -5.22 -14.78
C GLY A 24 -9.27 -4.40 -14.80
N CYS A 25 -8.38 -4.54 -13.82
CA CYS A 25 -7.10 -3.80 -13.77
C CYS A 25 -6.17 -4.00 -14.98
N GLU A 26 -6.40 -5.05 -15.77
CA GLU A 26 -5.65 -5.37 -16.99
C GLU A 26 -6.42 -4.99 -18.27
N ASP A 27 -7.73 -4.70 -18.17
CA ASP A 27 -8.54 -4.28 -19.31
C ASP A 27 -8.44 -2.76 -19.48
N PRO A 28 -7.88 -2.25 -20.59
CA PRO A 28 -7.74 -0.80 -20.81
C PRO A 28 -9.10 -0.08 -20.92
N ARG A 29 -10.22 -0.81 -21.04
CA ARG A 29 -11.58 -0.25 -21.13
C ARG A 29 -12.30 -0.17 -19.78
N SER A 30 -11.74 -0.76 -18.72
CA SER A 30 -12.41 -0.84 -17.40
C SER A 30 -12.49 0.51 -16.69
N GLY A 31 -11.57 1.43 -17.00
CA GLY A 31 -11.40 2.68 -16.25
C GLY A 31 -10.89 2.46 -14.82
N PHE A 32 -10.48 1.24 -14.45
CA PHE A 32 -10.02 0.88 -13.12
C PHE A 32 -8.51 0.93 -13.01
N ILE A 33 -7.99 1.68 -12.03
CA ILE A 33 -6.58 1.68 -11.64
C ILE A 33 -6.49 1.35 -10.14
N PRO A 34 -5.69 0.36 -9.72
CA PRO A 34 -5.58 -0.05 -8.31
C PRO A 34 -5.30 1.07 -7.30
N ILE A 35 -4.63 2.15 -7.70
CA ILE A 35 -4.37 3.29 -6.80
C ILE A 35 -5.68 3.97 -6.33
N GLN A 36 -6.73 3.97 -7.16
CA GLN A 36 -8.03 4.52 -6.78
C GLN A 36 -8.70 3.64 -5.72
N TRP A 37 -8.64 2.32 -5.89
CA TRP A 37 -9.13 1.34 -4.92
C TRP A 37 -8.49 1.52 -3.54
N LEU A 38 -7.17 1.78 -3.52
CA LEU A 38 -6.44 2.07 -2.28
C LEU A 38 -6.97 3.33 -1.60
N LEU A 39 -7.12 4.42 -2.34
CA LEU A 39 -7.60 5.70 -1.80
C LEU A 39 -9.04 5.62 -1.29
N GLU A 40 -9.94 4.96 -2.04
CA GLU A 40 -11.35 4.79 -1.67
C GLU A 40 -11.54 3.98 -0.37
N ARG A 41 -10.55 3.14 0.00
CA ARG A 41 -10.59 2.30 1.20
C ARG A 41 -9.71 2.84 2.34
N GLY A 42 -9.19 4.06 2.22
CA GLY A 42 -8.34 4.68 3.24
C GLY A 42 -6.93 4.07 3.33
N HIS A 43 -6.49 3.37 2.28
CA HIS A 43 -5.14 2.82 2.18
C HIS A 43 -4.20 3.84 1.53
N HIS A 44 -3.83 4.86 2.29
CA HIS A 44 -2.93 5.91 1.81
C HIS A 44 -1.48 5.39 1.68
N VAL A 45 -0.90 5.61 0.50
CA VAL A 45 0.53 5.41 0.24
C VAL A 45 1.27 6.69 0.58
N TYR A 46 2.19 6.59 1.54
CA TYR A 46 3.10 7.65 1.94
C TYR A 46 4.48 7.40 1.35
N ILE A 47 5.30 8.44 1.26
CA ILE A 47 6.72 8.34 0.88
C ILE A 47 7.55 8.71 2.11
N ASP A 48 8.46 7.84 2.51
CA ASP A 48 9.40 8.17 3.58
C ASP A 48 10.31 9.33 3.14
N ARG A 49 10.42 10.35 4.00
CA ARG A 49 11.20 11.55 3.74
C ARG A 49 12.69 11.25 3.60
N VAL A 50 13.19 10.18 4.23
CA VAL A 50 14.62 9.85 4.23
C VAL A 50 14.96 8.93 3.05
N SER A 51 14.43 7.71 3.05
CA SER A 51 14.78 6.66 2.09
C SER A 51 14.08 6.77 0.73
N GLN A 52 13.00 7.55 0.63
CA GLN A 52 12.09 7.62 -0.52
C GLN A 52 11.33 6.32 -0.83
N VAL A 53 11.39 5.33 0.06
CA VAL A 53 10.62 4.09 -0.10
C VAL A 53 9.13 4.37 0.15
N PRO A 54 8.22 3.97 -0.76
CA PRO A 54 6.79 4.04 -0.52
C PRO A 54 6.34 3.07 0.58
N PHE A 55 5.40 3.48 1.40
CA PHE A 55 4.83 2.61 2.43
C PHE A 55 3.33 2.86 2.64
N CYS A 56 2.60 1.80 3.02
CA CYS A 56 1.15 1.84 3.27
C CYS A 56 0.83 1.19 4.62
N PRO A 57 0.78 1.99 5.71
CA PRO A 57 0.66 1.48 7.08
C PRO A 57 -0.56 0.59 7.33
N THR A 58 -1.67 0.86 6.62
CA THR A 58 -2.93 0.14 6.83
C THR A 58 -3.03 -1.17 6.05
N LEU A 59 -2.08 -1.47 5.15
CA LEU A 59 -2.05 -2.72 4.37
C LEU A 59 -0.77 -3.53 4.54
N SER A 60 0.33 -2.91 5.00
CA SER A 60 1.58 -3.62 5.22
C SER A 60 1.40 -4.71 6.28
N LYS A 61 1.81 -5.94 5.97
CA LYS A 61 1.99 -6.99 6.99
C LYS A 61 3.38 -6.90 7.65
N GLY A 62 4.30 -6.13 7.09
CA GLY A 62 5.63 -5.90 7.63
C GLY A 62 5.67 -4.65 8.52
N ALA A 63 6.84 -4.32 9.05
CA ALA A 63 7.04 -3.11 9.84
C ALA A 63 6.84 -1.86 8.96
N SER A 64 5.87 -1.03 9.31
CA SER A 64 5.65 0.29 8.69
C SER A 64 4.87 1.18 9.65
N SER A 65 5.56 1.84 10.57
CA SER A 65 4.94 2.83 11.46
C SER A 65 4.91 4.18 10.76
N LEU A 66 3.76 4.86 10.76
CA LEU A 66 3.66 6.21 10.23
C LEU A 66 3.95 7.22 11.33
N ARG A 67 5.02 7.99 11.17
CA ARG A 67 5.22 9.25 11.90
C ARG A 67 5.08 10.41 10.94
N VAL A 68 4.26 11.40 11.30
CA VAL A 68 4.14 12.65 10.55
C VAL A 68 4.53 13.80 11.46
N HIS A 69 5.52 14.57 11.03
CA HIS A 69 5.95 15.79 11.71
C HIS A 69 5.73 16.99 10.79
N GLU A 70 5.31 18.11 11.38
CA GLU A 70 5.32 19.40 10.73
C GLU A 70 6.51 20.22 11.25
N TYR A 71 7.35 20.69 10.35
CA TYR A 71 8.50 21.53 10.67
C TYR A 71 8.55 22.70 9.70
N ASN A 72 8.56 23.93 10.23
CA ASN A 72 8.57 25.16 9.44
C ASN A 72 7.47 25.19 8.34
N GLY A 73 6.24 24.79 8.69
CA GLY A 73 5.09 24.76 7.78
C GLY A 73 5.10 23.65 6.73
N LYS A 74 6.03 22.69 6.79
CA LYS A 74 6.12 21.55 5.88
C LYS A 74 5.92 20.23 6.61
N LYS A 75 5.12 19.34 6.02
CA LYS A 75 4.88 17.98 6.54
C LYS A 75 5.91 16.98 6.00
N HIS A 76 6.31 16.06 6.87
CA HIS A 76 7.30 15.01 6.60
C HIS A 76 6.78 13.69 7.17
N SER A 77 6.73 12.65 6.35
CA SER A 77 6.37 11.28 6.72
C SER A 77 7.60 10.40 6.88
N PHE A 78 7.62 9.54 7.89
CA PHE A 78 8.69 8.59 8.18
C PHE A 78 8.12 7.18 8.42
N SER A 79 8.88 6.15 8.05
CA SER A 79 8.47 4.74 8.08
C SER A 79 9.07 3.90 9.22
N ASP A 80 10.19 4.34 9.79
CA ASP A 80 10.96 3.62 10.82
C ASP A 80 11.80 4.59 11.68
N ASP A 81 12.40 4.06 12.74
CA ASP A 81 13.05 4.85 13.80
C ASP A 81 14.47 5.33 13.42
N TRP A 82 15.02 4.85 12.31
CA TRP A 82 16.43 5.02 11.94
C TRP A 82 16.66 6.15 10.92
#